data_AF-A0A6A3BJC6-F1
#
_entry.id   AF-A0A6A3BJC6-F1
#
_cell.length_a   1.000
_cell.length_b   1.000
_cell.length_c   1.000
_cell.angle_alpha   90.00
_cell.angle_beta   90.00
_cell.angle_gamma   90.00
#
_symmetry.space_group_name_H-M   'P 1'
#
loop_
_entity.id
_entity.type
_entity.pdbx_description
1 polymer ?
#
loop_
_entity_poly.entity_id
_entity_poly.type
_entity_poly.pdbx_seq_one_letter_code
_entity_poly.pdbx_strand_id
1 'polypeptide(L)'
;MPPSLITALSPITGNEAHYSIIKQGQFIHLDDLCRAHIFLLENPKAEGRYICASHHATIVDLAKMLREKYPEYNVPTEFKDVDGDLKSIEFSSKKLMELGFQFKYSLADMFIGAVETCREKGLLPLSNEKHVTVD
;
A
#
# COMPACT_ATOMS: atom_id res chain seq x y z
N MET A 1 -14.54 0.27 5.08
CA MET A 1 -13.32 -0.01 4.31
C MET A 1 -12.55 -1.13 5.00
N PRO A 2 -11.92 -2.10 4.29
CA PRO A 2 -11.09 -3.13 4.91
C PRO A 2 -9.94 -2.54 5.75
N PRO A 3 -9.53 -3.16 6.89
CA PRO A 3 -8.49 -2.60 7.77
C PRO A 3 -7.16 -2.32 7.09
N SER A 4 -6.77 -3.15 6.12
CA SER A 4 -5.55 -2.95 5.32
C SER A 4 -5.60 -1.65 4.53
N LEU A 5 -6.74 -1.31 3.93
CA LEU A 5 -6.92 -0.08 3.16
C LEU A 5 -7.05 1.14 4.07
N ILE A 6 -7.69 1.02 5.24
CA ILE A 6 -7.71 2.11 6.25
C ILE A 6 -6.27 2.49 6.62
N THR A 7 -5.43 1.48 6.82
CA THR A 7 -4.03 1.64 7.19
C THR A 7 -3.20 2.18 6.03
N ALA A 8 -3.30 1.59 4.84
CA ALA A 8 -2.52 2.00 3.67
C ALA A 8 -2.87 3.42 3.21
N LEU A 9 -4.17 3.78 3.23
CA LEU A 9 -4.66 5.11 2.81
C LEU A 9 -4.71 6.12 3.96
N SER A 10 -4.07 5.83 5.10
CA SER A 10 -4.00 6.76 6.22
C SER A 10 -3.41 8.12 5.83
N PRO A 11 -2.39 8.24 4.94
CA PRO A 11 -1.86 9.56 4.54
C PRO A 11 -2.88 10.41 3.77
N ILE A 12 -3.83 9.79 3.04
CA ILE A 12 -4.90 10.52 2.34
C ILE A 12 -6.00 10.93 3.33
N THR A 13 -6.38 10.01 4.21
CA THR A 13 -7.50 10.21 5.14
C THR A 13 -7.11 11.05 6.37
N GLY A 14 -5.82 11.30 6.59
CA GLY A 14 -5.31 12.00 7.77
C GLY A 14 -5.40 11.17 9.05
N ASN A 15 -5.52 9.85 8.96
CA ASN A 15 -5.64 8.98 10.14
C ASN A 15 -4.26 8.69 10.76
N GLU A 16 -3.76 9.63 11.54
CA GLU A 16 -2.41 9.62 12.11
C GLU A 16 -2.11 8.39 12.99
N ALA A 17 -3.14 7.80 13.63
CA ALA A 17 -2.97 6.62 14.47
C ALA A 17 -2.39 5.40 13.72
N HIS A 18 -2.48 5.37 12.39
CA HIS A 18 -1.97 4.29 11.55
C HIS A 18 -0.56 4.57 11.00
N TYR A 19 -0.02 5.78 11.16
CA TYR A 19 1.26 6.15 10.55
C TYR A 19 2.42 5.30 11.07
N SER A 20 2.41 4.95 12.36
CA SER A 20 3.41 4.06 12.96
C SER A 20 3.44 2.67 12.32
N ILE A 21 2.30 2.19 11.81
CA ILE A 21 2.16 0.86 11.21
C ILE A 21 2.79 0.83 9.81
N ILE A 22 2.62 1.91 9.03
CA ILE A 22 3.12 2.00 7.65
C ILE A 22 4.44 2.78 7.53
N LYS A 23 5.04 3.18 8.66
CA LYS A 23 6.29 3.95 8.73
C LYS A 23 7.40 3.34 7.85
N GLN A 24 7.57 2.01 7.90
CA GLN A 24 8.45 1.21 7.05
C GLN A 24 7.65 0.03 6.50
N GLY A 25 6.75 0.28 5.55
CA GLY A 25 5.78 -0.70 5.06
C GLY A 25 6.36 -1.67 4.02
N GLN A 26 5.77 -2.87 3.99
CA GLN A 26 5.95 -3.89 2.95
C GLN A 26 4.61 -4.17 2.28
N PHE A 27 4.62 -4.26 0.95
CA PHE A 27 3.41 -4.22 0.14
C PHE A 27 3.37 -5.36 -0.87
N ILE A 28 2.15 -5.82 -1.12
CA ILE A 28 1.83 -6.82 -2.14
C ILE A 28 0.49 -6.47 -2.78
N HIS A 29 0.41 -6.62 -4.09
CA HIS A 29 -0.82 -6.40 -4.82
C HIS A 29 -1.78 -7.54 -4.53
N LEU A 30 -3.07 -7.23 -4.36
CA LEU A 30 -4.09 -8.21 -4.00
C LEU A 30 -4.14 -9.38 -4.98
N ASP A 31 -4.09 -9.09 -6.28
CA ASP A 31 -4.08 -10.12 -7.32
C ASP A 31 -2.78 -10.95 -7.31
N ASP A 32 -1.62 -10.34 -7.02
CA ASP A 32 -0.38 -11.12 -6.87
C ASP A 32 -0.44 -12.06 -5.66
N LEU A 33 -1.02 -11.62 -4.55
CA LEU A 33 -1.22 -12.45 -3.37
C LEU A 33 -2.15 -13.64 -3.68
N CYS A 34 -3.28 -13.39 -4.35
CA CYS A 34 -4.21 -14.45 -4.76
C CYS A 34 -3.55 -15.45 -5.73
N ARG A 35 -2.78 -14.97 -6.71
CA ARG A 35 -2.03 -15.84 -7.63
C ARG A 35 -0.96 -16.64 -6.88
N ALA A 36 -0.29 -16.06 -5.89
CA ALA A 36 0.71 -16.76 -5.09
C ALA A 36 0.09 -17.89 -4.27
N HIS A 37 -1.13 -17.70 -3.73
CA HIS A 37 -1.87 -18.76 -3.05
C HIS A 37 -2.15 -19.95 -3.96
N ILE A 38 -2.67 -19.71 -5.18
CA ILE A 38 -2.93 -20.77 -6.16
C ILE A 38 -1.62 -21.45 -6.57
N PHE A 39 -0.59 -20.65 -6.88
CA PHE A 39 0.72 -21.16 -7.28
C PHE A 39 1.34 -22.10 -6.24
N LEU A 40 1.29 -21.73 -4.95
CA LEU A 40 1.83 -22.57 -3.88
C LEU A 40 0.99 -23.82 -3.62
N LEU A 41 -0.33 -23.75 -3.81
CA LEU A 41 -1.22 -24.91 -3.71
C LEU A 41 -0.92 -25.95 -4.81
N GLU A 42 -0.67 -25.48 -6.04
CA GLU A 42 -0.49 -26.34 -7.21
C GLU A 42 0.97 -26.83 -7.38
N ASN A 43 1.95 -26.18 -6.74
CA ASN A 43 3.35 -26.52 -6.90
C ASN A 43 3.78 -27.64 -5.92
N PRO A 44 4.09 -28.86 -6.39
CA PRO A 44 4.45 -29.98 -5.52
C PRO A 44 5.78 -29.81 -4.79
N LYS A 45 6.59 -28.80 -5.15
CA LYS A 45 7.84 -28.45 -4.46
C LYS A 45 7.62 -27.43 -3.34
N ALA A 46 6.40 -26.93 -3.16
CA ALA A 46 6.11 -25.97 -2.10
C ALA A 46 6.14 -26.64 -0.72
N GLU A 47 6.90 -26.05 0.21
CA GLU A 47 7.00 -26.55 1.58
C GLU A 47 7.21 -25.43 2.61
N GLY A 48 6.58 -25.57 3.77
CA GLY A 48 6.72 -24.63 4.88
C GLY A 48 6.19 -23.23 4.58
N ARG A 49 6.94 -22.20 4.97
CA ARG A 49 6.53 -20.80 4.91
C ARG A 49 7.10 -20.08 3.68
N TYR A 50 6.33 -19.14 3.14
CA TYR A 50 6.71 -18.24 2.04
C TYR A 50 6.34 -16.81 2.39
N ILE A 51 7.28 -15.89 2.25
CA ILE A 51 7.01 -14.46 2.25
C ILE A 51 6.51 -14.09 0.85
N CYS A 52 5.42 -13.31 0.80
CA CYS A 52 4.84 -12.78 -0.43
C CYS A 52 4.72 -11.25 -0.29
N ALA A 53 5.86 -10.57 -0.47
CA ALA A 53 6.01 -9.12 -0.45
C ALA A 53 6.83 -8.69 -1.66
N SER A 54 6.30 -7.76 -2.45
CA SER A 54 6.89 -7.35 -3.73
C SER A 54 7.64 -6.03 -3.63
N HIS A 55 7.17 -5.13 -2.77
CA HIS A 55 7.68 -3.78 -2.63
C HIS A 55 7.82 -3.42 -1.15
N HIS A 56 8.68 -2.47 -0.87
CA HIS A 56 8.87 -1.88 0.45
C HIS A 56 9.11 -0.39 0.27
N ALA A 57 8.61 0.41 1.20
CA ALA A 57 8.71 1.87 1.13
C ALA A 57 8.56 2.46 2.53
N THR A 58 9.13 3.64 2.76
CA THR A 58 8.78 4.42 3.95
C THR A 58 7.44 5.12 3.76
N ILE A 59 6.83 5.58 4.84
CA ILE A 59 5.64 6.44 4.76
C ILE A 59 5.92 7.75 3.99
N VAL A 60 7.17 8.25 4.00
CA VAL A 60 7.58 9.45 3.26
C VAL A 60 7.56 9.19 1.75
N ASP A 61 8.15 8.07 1.32
CA ASP A 61 8.14 7.64 -0.08
C ASP A 61 6.71 7.45 -0.58
N LEU A 62 5.88 6.79 0.24
CA LEU A 62 4.48 6.54 -0.07
C LEU A 62 3.69 7.84 -0.19
N ALA A 63 3.84 8.74 0.79
CA ALA A 63 3.16 10.03 0.78
C ALA A 63 3.56 10.89 -0.42
N LYS A 64 4.84 10.86 -0.81
CA LYS A 64 5.31 11.51 -2.03
C LYS A 64 4.61 10.97 -3.28
N MET A 65 4.60 9.65 -3.46
CA MET A 65 3.90 9.00 -4.57
C MET A 65 2.41 9.38 -4.59
N LEU A 66 1.75 9.37 -3.42
CA LEU A 66 0.34 9.71 -3.31
C LEU A 66 0.06 11.18 -3.68
N ARG A 67 0.90 12.13 -3.27
CA ARG A 67 0.77 13.55 -3.69
C ARG A 67 0.92 13.73 -5.19
N GLU A 68 1.87 13.03 -5.80
CA GLU A 68 2.12 13.12 -7.25
C GLU A 68 0.95 12.54 -8.06
N LYS A 69 0.31 11.47 -7.56
CA LYS A 69 -0.82 10.82 -8.23
C LYS A 69 -2.17 11.48 -7.93
N TYR A 70 -2.32 12.03 -6.72
CA TYR A 70 -3.58 12.56 -6.20
C TYR A 70 -3.38 13.93 -5.55
N PRO A 71 -3.04 14.98 -6.33
CA PRO A 71 -2.82 16.33 -5.82
C PRO A 71 -4.06 16.96 -5.16
N GLU A 72 -5.25 16.43 -5.41
CA GLU A 72 -6.52 16.83 -4.80
C GLU A 72 -6.70 16.39 -3.34
N TYR A 73 -5.76 15.58 -2.82
CA TYR A 73 -5.72 15.19 -1.42
C TYR A 73 -4.63 15.92 -0.62
N ASN A 74 -4.95 16.28 0.62
CA ASN A 74 -4.06 16.96 1.56
C ASN A 74 -3.11 15.97 2.25
N VAL A 75 -2.31 15.25 1.46
CA VAL A 75 -1.37 14.25 1.97
C VAL A 75 -0.16 14.92 2.65
N PRO A 76 0.15 14.63 3.93
CA PRO A 76 1.25 15.27 4.66
C PRO A 76 2.62 15.08 4.01
N THR A 77 3.49 16.08 4.13
CA THR A 77 4.91 16.01 3.72
C THR A 77 5.83 15.55 4.84
N GLU A 78 5.40 15.74 6.09
CA GLU A 78 6.15 15.42 7.30
C GLU A 78 5.31 14.52 8.20
N PHE A 79 6.00 13.62 8.90
CA PHE A 79 5.37 12.65 9.80
C PHE A 79 6.12 12.67 11.12
N LYS A 80 5.38 12.69 12.23
CA LYS A 80 5.96 12.68 13.57
C LYS A 80 6.85 11.45 13.75
N ASP A 81 8.01 11.64 14.38
CA ASP A 81 8.99 10.58 14.69
C ASP A 81 9.51 9.85 13.43
N VAL A 82 9.49 10.50 12.26
CA VAL A 82 10.06 9.99 11.00
C VAL A 82 11.18 10.91 10.54
N ASP A 83 12.41 10.46 10.70
CA ASP A 83 13.60 11.18 10.26
C ASP A 83 13.83 11.00 8.74
N GLY A 84 14.47 11.99 8.11
CA GLY A 84 14.72 12.00 6.67
C GLY A 84 15.70 10.92 6.18
N ASP A 85 16.42 10.27 7.08
CA ASP A 85 17.35 9.16 6.81
C ASP A 85 16.75 7.78 7.14
N LEU A 86 15.47 7.72 7.49
CA LEU A 86 14.78 6.46 7.75
C LEU A 86 14.84 5.56 6.52
N LYS A 87 15.46 4.39 6.69
CA LYS A 87 15.56 3.39 5.61
C LYS A 87 14.30 2.54 5.55
N SER A 88 13.85 2.19 4.35
CA SER A 88 12.83 1.16 4.17
C SER A 88 13.35 -0.22 4.60
N ILE A 89 12.47 -1.07 5.12
CA ILE A 89 12.80 -2.46 5.50
C ILE A 89 12.24 -3.41 4.44
N GLU A 90 13.10 -4.24 3.87
CA GLU A 90 12.70 -5.22 2.85
C GLU A 90 12.32 -6.56 3.48
N PHE A 91 11.23 -7.15 2.99
CA PHE A 91 10.90 -8.55 3.23
C PHE A 91 11.29 -9.39 2.01
N SER A 92 12.18 -10.37 2.21
CA SER A 92 12.68 -11.18 1.10
C SER A 92 11.66 -12.24 0.66
N SER A 93 11.13 -12.07 -0.55
CA SER A 93 10.30 -13.07 -1.25
C SER A 93 11.11 -14.06 -2.09
N LYS A 94 12.44 -14.12 -1.88
CA LYS A 94 13.37 -14.91 -2.70
C LYS A 94 12.94 -16.37 -2.84
N LYS A 95 12.55 -17.02 -1.74
CA LYS A 95 12.09 -18.43 -1.75
C LYS A 95 10.87 -18.65 -2.66
N LEU A 96 9.93 -17.70 -2.69
CA LEU A 96 8.75 -17.78 -3.57
C LEU A 96 9.15 -17.60 -5.05
N MET A 97 10.05 -16.66 -5.31
CA MET A 97 10.55 -16.39 -6.67
C MET A 97 11.42 -17.52 -7.22
N GLU A 98 12.24 -18.16 -6.38
CA GLU A 98 13.06 -19.32 -6.76
C GLU A 98 12.22 -20.55 -7.13
N LEU A 99 10.98 -20.65 -6.66
CA LEU A 99 10.03 -21.65 -7.14
C LEU A 99 9.47 -21.35 -8.54
N GLY A 100 9.66 -20.12 -9.04
CA GLY A 100 9.18 -19.67 -10.35
C GLY A 100 8.01 -18.69 -10.31
N PHE A 101 7.56 -18.24 -9.14
CA PHE A 101 6.52 -17.21 -9.06
C PHE A 101 7.06 -15.84 -9.50
N GLN A 102 6.25 -15.09 -10.24
CA GLN A 102 6.58 -13.75 -10.71
C GLN A 102 5.50 -12.75 -10.29
N PHE A 103 5.91 -11.69 -9.59
CA PHE A 103 5.07 -10.53 -9.31
C PHE A 103 4.78 -9.76 -10.60
N LYS A 104 3.59 -9.19 -10.73
CA LYS A 104 3.14 -8.50 -11.96
C LYS A 104 2.87 -7.02 -11.76
N TYR A 105 2.60 -6.59 -10.53
CA TYR A 105 2.11 -5.24 -10.26
C TYR A 105 3.11 -4.42 -9.45
N SER A 106 3.16 -3.13 -9.74
CA SER A 106 3.96 -2.15 -9.03
C SER A 106 3.28 -1.66 -7.75
N LEU A 107 4.03 -0.99 -6.88
CA LEU A 107 3.45 -0.27 -5.73
C LEU A 107 2.38 0.75 -6.15
N ALA A 108 2.60 1.45 -7.25
CA ALA A 108 1.65 2.43 -7.77
C ALA A 108 0.32 1.79 -8.17
N ASP A 109 0.36 0.63 -8.84
CA ASP A 109 -0.85 -0.10 -9.25
C ASP A 109 -1.73 -0.46 -8.02
N MET A 110 -1.09 -0.88 -6.92
CA MET A 110 -1.79 -1.21 -5.66
C MET A 110 -2.55 -0.02 -5.10
N PHE A 111 -1.87 1.13 -4.98
CA PHE A 111 -2.44 2.32 -4.37
C PHE A 111 -3.46 3.00 -5.29
N ILE A 112 -3.23 3.00 -6.60
CA ILE A 112 -4.18 3.52 -7.57
C ILE A 112 -5.47 2.67 -7.54
N GLY A 113 -5.34 1.35 -7.65
CA GLY A 113 -6.49 0.46 -7.57
C GLY A 113 -7.27 0.62 -6.26
N ALA A 114 -6.57 0.79 -5.13
CA ALA A 114 -7.19 1.02 -3.83
C ALA A 114 -7.95 2.35 -3.76
N VAL A 115 -7.34 3.46 -4.20
CA VAL A 115 -7.96 4.80 -4.18
C VAL A 115 -9.18 4.83 -5.09
N GLU A 116 -9.05 4.40 -6.35
CA GLU A 116 -10.17 4.43 -7.31
C GLU A 116 -11.33 3.55 -6.86
N THR A 117 -11.06 2.32 -6.41
CA THR A 117 -12.12 1.44 -5.88
C THR A 117 -12.81 2.05 -4.66
N CYS A 118 -12.07 2.73 -3.78
CA CYS A 118 -12.66 3.38 -2.62
C CYS A 118 -13.50 4.61 -3.01
N ARG A 119 -13.08 5.39 -4.02
CA ARG A 119 -13.88 6.50 -4.59
C ARG A 119 -15.17 6.00 -5.19
N GLU A 120 -15.10 5.01 -6.08
CA GLU A 120 -16.26 4.40 -6.75
C GLU A 120 -17.28 3.86 -5.77
N LYS A 121 -16.83 3.34 -4.62
CA LYS A 121 -17.70 2.79 -3.57
C LYS A 121 -18.12 3.80 -2.50
N GLY A 122 -17.76 5.08 -2.64
CA GLY A 122 -18.07 6.12 -1.64
C GLY A 122 -17.38 5.89 -0.28
N LEU A 123 -16.28 5.15 -0.26
CA LEU A 123 -15.46 4.88 0.93
C LEU A 123 -14.35 5.92 1.11
N LEU A 124 -14.07 6.71 0.07
CA LEU A 124 -13.10 7.81 0.08
C LEU A 124 -13.71 9.00 -0.68
N PRO A 125 -13.64 10.23 -0.14
CA PRO A 125 -14.12 11.42 -0.86
C PRO A 125 -13.26 11.68 -2.11
N LEU A 126 -13.76 12.46 -3.07
CA LEU A 126 -13.01 12.77 -4.29
C LEU A 126 -11.83 13.71 -4.02
N SER A 127 -11.96 14.63 -3.06
CA SER A 127 -10.90 15.55 -2.60
C SER A 127 -11.03 15.81 -1.10
N ASN A 128 -10.03 16.45 -0.48
CA ASN A 128 -10.11 16.90 0.91
C ASN A 128 -10.80 18.28 1.07
N GLU A 129 -11.23 18.92 -0.01
CA GLU A 129 -11.92 20.21 0.06
C GLU A 129 -13.36 20.00 0.57
N LYS A 130 -13.71 20.69 1.67
CA LYS A 130 -15.09 20.76 2.13
C LYS A 130 -15.90 21.49 1.05
N HIS A 131 -16.94 20.86 0.52
CA HIS A 131 -18.00 21.62 -0.16
C HIS A 131 -18.53 22.65 0.85
N VAL A 132 -18.17 23.91 0.64
CA VAL A 132 -18.86 25.02 1.29
C VAL A 132 -20.24 25.07 0.65
N THR A 133 -21.23 24.43 1.28
CA THR A 133 -22.62 24.74 1.00
C THR A 133 -22.83 26.17 1.45
N VAL A 134 -22.93 27.08 0.48
CA VAL A 134 -23.41 28.44 0.72
C VAL A 134 -24.92 28.33 0.87
N ASP A 135 -25.41 28.58 2.09
CA ASP A 135 -26.84 28.76 2.39
C ASP A 135 -27.39 30.01 1.70
#